data_AF-A0A3S5JSU6-F1
#
_entry.id   AF-A0A3S5JSU6-F1
#
_cell.length_a   1.000
_cell.length_b   1.000
_cell.length_c   1.000
_cell.angle_alpha   90.00
_cell.angle_beta   90.00
_cell.angle_gamma   90.00
#
_symmetry.space_group_name_H-M   'P 1'
#
loop_
_entity.id
_entity.type
_entity.pdbx_description
1 polymer ?
#
loop_
_entity_poly.entity_id
_entity_poly.type
_entity_poly.pdbx_seq_one_letter_code
_entity_poly.pdbx_strand_id
1 'polypeptide(L)'
;MAKESADPVRFGAEFGPKRSANSTGVSLSTFKSLVWVSNLGGLLLFAIGLELMIVQQSFYIGLGCIIAGVAIALFPSNYEIVGMEDLGDEGEEDDARVED
;
A
#
# COMPACT_ATOMS: atom_id res chain seq x y z
N MET A 1 -43.52 30.66 6.67
CA MET A 1 -42.31 30.33 7.45
C MET A 1 -42.07 28.83 7.25
N ALA A 2 -41.30 28.46 6.23
CA ALA A 2 -41.02 27.07 5.92
C ALA A 2 -39.97 26.56 6.92
N LYS A 3 -40.30 25.46 7.60
CA LYS A 3 -39.48 24.86 8.64
C LYS A 3 -38.32 24.12 7.95
N GLU A 4 -37.12 24.66 8.10
CA GLU A 4 -35.86 24.04 7.72
C GLU A 4 -35.77 22.66 8.38
N SER A 5 -35.85 21.61 7.57
CA SER A 5 -35.51 20.26 7.99
C SER A 5 -33.99 20.20 8.11
N ALA A 6 -33.49 20.53 9.30
CA ALA A 6 -32.11 20.31 9.66
C ALA A 6 -31.84 18.80 9.54
N ASP A 7 -31.15 18.40 8.48
CA ASP A 7 -30.63 17.05 8.36
C ASP A 7 -29.79 16.75 9.60
N PRO A 8 -30.01 15.61 10.27
CA PRO A 8 -29.34 15.33 11.52
C PRO A 8 -27.83 15.25 11.26
N VAL A 9 -27.08 16.13 11.93
CA VAL A 9 -25.62 16.07 11.99
C VAL A 9 -25.25 14.75 12.67
N ARG A 10 -25.08 13.70 11.86
CA ARG A 10 -24.58 12.41 12.29
C ARG A 10 -23.09 12.56 12.54
N PHE A 11 -22.72 12.70 13.81
CA PHE A 11 -21.36 12.45 14.29
C PHE A 11 -20.85 11.15 13.67
N GLY A 12 -19.77 11.23 12.88
CA GLY A 12 -19.28 10.12 12.05
C GLY A 12 -19.25 10.40 10.55
N ALA A 13 -20.08 11.32 10.03
CA ALA A 13 -20.07 11.69 8.60
C ALA A 13 -18.78 12.42 8.17
N GLU A 14 -18.06 13.00 9.14
CA GLU A 14 -16.74 13.64 8.95
C GLU A 14 -15.56 12.71 9.26
N PHE A 15 -15.84 11.49 9.72
CA PHE A 15 -14.90 10.36 9.84
C PHE A 15 -14.98 9.42 8.62
N GLY A 16 -15.64 9.83 7.54
CA GLY A 16 -15.35 9.26 6.23
C GLY A 16 -13.91 9.63 5.84
N PRO A 17 -13.19 8.78 5.09
CA PRO A 17 -11.79 9.03 4.75
C PRO A 17 -11.66 10.44 4.18
N LYS A 18 -11.10 11.36 4.97
CA LYS A 18 -10.71 12.66 4.43
C LYS A 18 -9.61 12.35 3.45
N ARG A 19 -9.98 12.30 2.17
CA ARG A 19 -9.06 12.17 1.04
C ARG A 19 -7.99 13.24 1.20
N SER A 20 -6.88 12.88 1.82
CA SER A 20 -5.65 13.62 1.67
C SER A 20 -5.35 13.54 0.18
N ALA A 21 -5.42 14.67 -0.51
CA ALA A 21 -5.22 14.79 -1.96
C ALA A 21 -3.83 14.32 -2.44
N ASN A 22 -3.01 13.74 -1.56
CA ASN A 22 -1.66 13.29 -1.79
C ASN A 22 -1.49 11.76 -1.75
N SER A 23 -2.57 10.99 -1.52
CA SER A 23 -2.53 9.53 -1.68
C SER A 23 -2.68 9.18 -3.17
N THR A 24 -1.57 8.89 -3.84
CA THR A 24 -1.63 8.31 -5.19
C THR A 24 -2.12 6.88 -5.07
N GLY A 25 -3.43 6.72 -5.19
CA GLY A 25 -4.07 5.40 -5.23
C GLY A 25 -3.55 4.58 -6.40
N VAL A 26 -3.09 3.36 -6.11
CA VAL A 26 -2.70 2.37 -7.13
C VAL A 26 -3.61 1.15 -7.04
N SER A 27 -3.82 0.47 -8.16
CA SER A 27 -4.58 -0.78 -8.19
C SER A 27 -3.84 -1.89 -7.43
N LEU A 28 -4.56 -2.94 -7.04
CA LEU A 28 -4.03 -4.11 -6.32
C LEU A 28 -2.90 -4.84 -7.10
N SER A 29 -3.01 -4.88 -8.43
CA SER A 29 -1.98 -5.46 -9.31
C SER A 29 -0.72 -4.59 -9.39
N THR A 30 -0.87 -3.26 -9.41
CA THR A 30 0.25 -2.32 -9.35
C THR A 30 0.92 -2.35 -7.99
N PHE A 31 0.15 -2.37 -6.89
CA PHE A 31 0.67 -2.52 -5.53
C PHE A 31 1.52 -3.79 -5.40
N LYS A 32 1.02 -4.94 -5.87
CA LYS A 32 1.76 -6.21 -5.83
C LYS A 32 3.07 -6.14 -6.62
N SER A 33 3.04 -5.51 -7.80
CA SER A 33 4.24 -5.31 -8.62
C SER A 33 5.25 -4.39 -7.91
N LEU A 34 4.76 -3.33 -7.26
CA LEU A 34 5.57 -2.40 -6.48
C LEU A 34 6.28 -3.10 -5.32
N VAL A 35 5.56 -3.93 -4.56
CA VAL A 35 6.11 -4.73 -3.46
C VAL A 35 7.21 -5.65 -3.98
N TRP A 36 6.99 -6.36 -5.08
CA TRP A 36 7.97 -7.29 -5.63
C TRP A 36 9.22 -6.60 -6.17
N VAL A 37 9.05 -5.57 -6.99
CA VAL A 37 10.18 -4.86 -7.61
C VAL A 37 11.02 -4.17 -6.55
N SER A 38 10.40 -3.56 -5.54
CA SER A 38 11.10 -2.87 -4.47
C SER A 38 11.75 -3.81 -3.46
N ASN A 39 11.11 -4.90 -3.03
CA ASN A 39 11.76 -5.87 -2.14
C ASN A 39 12.92 -6.57 -2.83
N LEU A 40 12.76 -6.98 -4.10
CA LEU A 40 13.83 -7.64 -4.85
C LEU A 40 14.99 -6.67 -5.11
N GLY A 41 14.68 -5.43 -5.50
CA GLY A 41 15.67 -4.37 -5.67
C GLY A 41 16.38 -4.00 -4.37
N GLY A 42 15.65 -3.87 -3.28
CA GLY A 42 16.18 -3.58 -1.94
C GLY A 42 17.09 -4.69 -1.43
N LEU A 43 16.70 -5.97 -1.59
CA LEU A 43 17.53 -7.12 -1.25
C LEU A 43 18.80 -7.19 -2.11
N LEU A 44 18.70 -6.87 -3.41
CA LEU A 44 19.88 -6.81 -4.28
C LEU A 44 20.85 -5.72 -3.84
N LEU A 45 20.36 -4.52 -3.53
CA LEU A 45 21.18 -3.42 -3.02
C LEU A 45 21.79 -3.77 -1.66
N PHE A 46 21.06 -4.51 -0.82
CA PHE A 46 21.55 -5.01 0.45
C PHE A 46 22.71 -5.99 0.27
N ALA A 47 22.58 -6.94 -0.66
CA ALA A 47 23.64 -7.89 -1.00
C ALA A 47 24.91 -7.17 -1.53
N ILE A 48 24.74 -6.19 -2.42
CA ILE A 48 25.85 -5.36 -2.92
C ILE A 48 26.48 -4.55 -1.77
N GLY A 49 25.66 -3.99 -0.87
CA GLY A 49 26.16 -3.25 0.29
C GLY A 49 27.01 -4.13 1.22
N LEU A 50 26.57 -5.37 1.47
CA LEU A 50 27.35 -6.34 2.23
C LEU A 50 28.66 -6.72 1.53
N GLU A 51 28.63 -6.92 0.21
CA GLU A 51 29.82 -7.20 -0.58
C GLU A 51 30.84 -6.04 -0.50
N LEU A 52 30.37 -4.80 -0.63
CA LEU A 52 31.22 -3.60 -0.52
C LEU A 52 31.83 -3.44 0.88
N MET A 53 31.06 -3.75 1.94
CA MET A 53 31.55 -3.70 3.31
C MET A 53 32.60 -4.79 3.60
N ILE A 54 32.31 -6.05 3.24
CA ILE A 54 33.10 -7.19 3.66
C ILE A 54 34.29 -7.40 2.73
N VAL A 55 34.05 -7.42 1.41
CA VAL A 55 35.06 -7.79 0.41
C VAL A 55 35.91 -6.57 0.04
N GLN A 56 35.25 -5.47 -0.34
CA GLN A 56 35.96 -4.28 -0.83
C GLN A 56 36.44 -3.34 0.30
N GLN A 57 36.11 -3.63 1.55
CA GLN A 57 36.43 -2.80 2.73
C GLN A 57 35.96 -1.34 2.58
N SER A 58 34.98 -1.08 1.71
CA SER A 58 34.40 0.22 1.44
C SER A 58 33.18 0.42 2.34
N PHE A 59 33.45 0.60 3.62
CA PHE A 59 32.41 0.59 4.65
C PHE A 59 31.38 1.70 4.46
N TYR A 60 31.81 2.92 4.11
CA TYR A 60 30.90 4.07 3.96
C TYR A 60 29.95 3.95 2.78
N ILE A 61 30.44 3.50 1.61
CA ILE A 61 29.59 3.28 0.44
C ILE A 61 28.69 2.06 0.66
N GLY A 62 29.22 1.00 1.26
CA GLY A 62 28.43 -0.16 1.66
C GLY A 62 27.29 0.23 2.61
N LEU A 63 27.56 1.05 3.63
CA LEU A 63 26.53 1.54 4.56
C LEU A 63 25.48 2.38 3.87
N GLY A 64 25.89 3.25 2.94
CA GLY A 64 24.98 3.99 2.08
C GLY A 64 24.07 3.08 1.26
N CYS A 65 24.61 2.01 0.67
CA CYS A 65 23.83 1.01 -0.05
C CYS A 65 22.83 0.28 0.85
N ILE A 66 23.22 -0.11 2.07
CA ILE A 66 22.28 -0.74 3.02
C ILE A 66 21.12 0.18 3.35
N ILE A 67 21.40 1.44 3.69
CA ILE A 67 20.37 2.44 4.02
C ILE A 67 19.44 2.68 2.82
N ALA A 68 20.00 2.82 1.61
CA ALA A 68 19.23 2.97 0.39
C ALA A 68 18.36 1.73 0.08
N GLY A 69 18.90 0.53 0.29
CA GLY A 69 18.16 -0.73 0.12
C GLY A 69 16.94 -0.82 1.05
N VAL A 70 17.09 -0.42 2.31
CA VAL A 70 15.98 -0.35 3.27
C VAL A 70 14.95 0.70 2.84
N ALA A 71 15.38 1.88 2.41
CA ALA A 71 14.45 2.92 1.93
C ALA A 71 13.63 2.43 0.72
N ILE A 72 14.26 1.71 -0.21
CA ILE A 72 13.57 1.10 -1.36
C ILE A 72 12.60 0.02 -0.90
N ALA A 73 13.00 -0.88 0.00
CA ALA A 73 12.12 -1.93 0.51
C ALA A 73 10.88 -1.40 1.26
N LEU A 74 10.99 -0.20 1.87
CA LEU A 74 9.88 0.48 2.52
C LEU A 74 8.97 1.23 1.53
N PHE A 75 9.41 1.47 0.30
CA PHE A 75 8.67 2.22 -0.73
C PHE A 75 7.21 1.77 -0.93
N PRO A 76 6.85 0.46 -0.89
CA PRO A 76 5.47 0.01 -1.02
C PRO A 76 4.54 0.51 0.09
N SER A 77 5.06 0.71 1.31
CA SER A 77 4.26 1.17 2.46
C SER A 77 3.69 2.58 2.28
N ASN A 78 4.19 3.34 1.31
CA ASN A 78 3.76 4.70 1.03
C ASN A 78 2.61 4.78 0.00
N TYR A 79 2.13 3.65 -0.52
CA TYR A 79 1.03 3.59 -1.48
C TYR A 79 -0.22 2.99 -0.85
N GLU A 80 -1.34 3.69 -0.99
CA GLU A 80 -2.66 3.21 -0.59
C GLU A 80 -3.31 2.44 -1.74
N ILE A 81 -3.88 1.27 -1.43
CA ILE A 81 -4.63 0.47 -2.41
C ILE A 81 -6.01 1.11 -2.56
N VAL A 82 -6.24 1.82 -3.66
CA VAL A 82 -7.55 2.39 -3.96
C VAL A 82 -8.37 1.36 -4.73
N GLY A 83 -9.63 1.16 -4.32
CA GLY A 83 -10.56 0.21 -4.96
C GLY A 83 -10.80 -1.10 -4.21
N MET A 84 -10.44 -1.20 -2.93
CA MET A 84 -10.84 -2.33 -2.08
C MET A 84 -12.23 -2.13 -1.43
N GLU A 85 -12.93 -1.05 -1.78
CA GLU A 85 -14.31 -0.76 -1.33
C GLU A 85 -15.37 -1.51 -2.19
N ASP A 86 -15.06 -1.89 -3.43
CA ASP A 86 -16.02 -2.48 -4.39
C ASP A 86 -15.93 -4.01 -4.54
N LEU A 87 -14.99 -4.69 -3.85
CA LEU A 87 -14.76 -6.14 -3.99
C LEU A 87 -15.24 -6.97 -2.79
N GLY A 88 -16.02 -6.36 -1.90
CA GLY A 88 -16.47 -6.98 -0.65
C GLY A 88 -17.82 -7.73 -0.72
N ASP A 89 -18.50 -7.80 -1.87
CA ASP A 89 -19.89 -8.29 -1.93
C ASP A 89 -20.24 -9.13 -3.18
N GLU A 90 -19.28 -9.90 -3.73
CA GLU A 90 -19.57 -10.82 -4.85
C GLU A 90 -18.98 -12.23 -4.64
N GLY A 91 -19.06 -12.74 -3.41
CA GLY A 91 -18.44 -14.01 -3.04
C GLY A 91 -19.33 -15.07 -2.36
N GLU A 92 -20.64 -14.85 -2.20
CA GLU A 92 -21.44 -15.72 -1.31
C GLU A 92 -22.86 -16.09 -1.78
N GLU A 93 -23.12 -16.21 -3.09
CA GLU A 93 -24.40 -16.78 -3.58
C GLU A 93 -24.24 -17.60 -4.87
N ASP A 94 -23.72 -18.84 -4.78
CA ASP A 94 -24.13 -19.92 -5.71
C ASP A 94 -23.82 -21.33 -5.14
N ASP A 95 -24.38 -21.66 -3.98
CA ASP A 95 -24.48 -23.06 -3.53
C ASP A 95 -25.75 -23.31 -2.69
N ALA A 96 -26.90 -22.92 -3.22
CA ALA A 96 -28.18 -23.33 -2.62
C ALA A 96 -29.31 -23.46 -3.67
N ARG A 97 -29.73 -24.71 -3.87
CA ARG A 97 -30.99 -25.19 -4.48
C ARG A 97 -31.07 -25.24 -6.01
N VAL A 98 -30.85 -26.45 -6.52
CA VAL A 98 -31.80 -27.07 -7.46
C VAL A 98 -32.11 -28.48 -6.94
N GLU A 99 -33.13 -28.58 -6.08
CA GLU A 99 -33.98 -29.77 -6.00
C GLU A 99 -35.33 -29.34 -6.61
N ASP A 100 -35.65 -29.89 -7.78
CA ASP A 100 -37.00 -30.30 -8.21
C ASP A 100 -36.91 -30.99 -9.59
#